data_AF-A0A7X7UMI2-F1
#
_entry.id   AF-A0A7X7UMI2-F1
#
_cell.length_a   1.000
_cell.length_b   1.000
_cell.length_c   1.000
_cell.angle_alpha   90.00
_cell.angle_beta   90.00
_cell.angle_gamma   90.00
#
_symmetry.space_group_name_H-M   'P 1'
#
loop_
_entity.id
_entity.type
_entity.pdbx_description
1 polymer ?
#
loop_
_entity_poly.entity_id
_entity_poly.type
_entity_poly.pdbx_seq_one_letter_code
_entity_poly.pdbx_strand_id
1 'polypeptide(L)'
;MTAQGISCTKKKIVTLSFTRHRRKEVVSLVFDRDEQLIECVKTLPGVAWSRSRKFWYIEPGKFWLDKVFEAFRGRAWLDYSSLRRAKGEDDALSHDRRTPLPEMPAGSAAHLRNFDSW
;
A
#
# COMPACT_ATOMS: atom_id res chain seq x y z
N MET A 1 4.72 -34.47 -26.28
CA MET A 1 3.63 -33.74 -25.59
C MET A 1 4.26 -32.58 -24.86
N THR A 2 3.80 -31.37 -25.18
CA THR A 2 4.51 -30.09 -25.05
C THR A 2 4.72 -29.68 -23.60
N ALA A 3 5.99 -29.44 -23.22
CA ALA A 3 6.35 -28.80 -21.97
C ALA A 3 5.79 -27.37 -21.98
N GLN A 4 4.77 -27.10 -21.16
CA GLN A 4 4.31 -25.74 -20.93
C GLN A 4 5.37 -25.03 -20.11
N GLY A 5 6.14 -24.18 -20.78
CA GLY A 5 7.11 -23.30 -20.17
C GLY A 5 6.43 -22.43 -19.12
N ILE A 6 6.98 -22.45 -17.91
CA ILE A 6 6.63 -21.52 -16.85
C ILE A 6 7.21 -20.17 -17.30
N SER A 7 6.44 -19.42 -18.09
CA SER A 7 6.79 -18.07 -18.47
C SER A 7 6.80 -17.23 -17.20
N CYS A 8 8.00 -16.80 -16.81
CA CYS A 8 8.28 -15.88 -15.73
C CYS A 8 7.37 -14.64 -15.84
N THR A 9 6.29 -14.63 -15.07
CA THR A 9 5.31 -13.54 -15.06
C THR A 9 5.95 -12.32 -14.42
N LYS A 10 6.47 -11.42 -15.26
CA LYS A 10 7.00 -10.11 -14.87
C LYS A 10 6.02 -9.43 -13.90
N LYS A 11 6.48 -9.09 -12.70
CA LYS A 11 5.63 -8.52 -11.64
C LYS A 11 5.09 -7.17 -12.11
N LYS A 12 3.80 -7.13 -12.42
CA LYS A 12 3.08 -5.92 -12.83
C LYS A 12 2.77 -5.07 -11.59
N ILE A 13 3.25 -3.84 -11.54
CA ILE A 13 3.04 -2.91 -10.43
C ILE A 13 2.39 -1.63 -10.98
N VAL A 14 1.32 -1.19 -10.32
CA VAL A 14 0.61 0.05 -10.63
C VAL A 14 0.80 1.02 -9.47
N THR A 15 1.52 2.10 -9.72
CA THR A 15 1.80 3.13 -8.71
C THR A 15 0.73 4.22 -8.76
N LEU A 16 0.13 4.48 -7.61
CA LEU A 16 -0.84 5.55 -7.39
C LEU A 16 -0.15 6.73 -6.72
N SER A 17 -0.26 7.91 -7.32
CA SER A 17 0.33 9.14 -6.79
C SER A 17 -0.65 10.30 -6.86
N PHE A 18 -0.70 11.13 -5.82
CA PHE A 18 -1.44 12.40 -5.87
C PHE A 18 -0.65 13.41 -6.71
N THR A 19 -1.22 13.85 -7.81
CA THR A 19 -0.63 14.87 -8.68
C THR A 19 -1.54 16.08 -8.78
N ARG A 20 -0.95 17.26 -8.92
CA ARG A 20 -1.72 18.48 -9.18
C ARG A 20 -1.90 18.64 -10.69
N HIS A 21 -3.14 18.54 -11.15
CA HIS A 21 -3.49 18.74 -12.55
C HIS A 21 -4.57 19.83 -12.66
N ARG A 22 -4.30 20.89 -13.44
CA ARG A 22 -5.22 22.02 -13.66
C ARG A 22 -5.76 22.64 -12.36
N ARG A 23 -4.86 22.90 -11.40
CA ARG A 23 -5.16 23.42 -10.05
C ARG A 23 -5.96 22.49 -9.12
N LYS A 24 -6.39 21.31 -9.59
CA LYS A 24 -7.05 20.28 -8.78
C LYS A 24 -6.05 19.19 -8.39
N GLU A 25 -6.22 18.61 -7.22
CA GLU A 25 -5.54 17.36 -6.86
C GLU A 25 -6.25 16.21 -7.56
N VAL A 26 -5.50 15.36 -8.26
CA VAL A 26 -6.01 14.18 -8.96
C VAL A 26 -5.13 12.99 -8.65
N VAL A 27 -5.69 11.79 -8.72
CA VAL A 27 -4.93 10.56 -8.53
C VAL A 27 -4.40 10.12 -9.89
N SER A 28 -3.09 10.14 -10.08
CA SER A 28 -2.45 9.57 -11.26
C SER A 28 -2.10 8.10 -11.04
N LEU A 29 -2.37 7.29 -12.05
CA LEU A 29 -2.00 5.88 -12.15
C LEU A 29 -0.85 5.77 -13.16
N VAL A 30 0.31 5.32 -12.67
CA VAL A 30 1.52 5.13 -13.46
C VAL A 30 1.90 3.66 -13.40
N PHE A 31 2.08 3.04 -14.56
CA PHE A 31 2.44 1.63 -14.70
C PHE A 31 3.13 1.39 -16.04
N ASP A 32 3.84 0.27 -16.15
CA ASP A 32 4.48 -0.14 -17.40
C ASP A 32 3.44 -0.46 -18.47
N ARG A 33 3.74 -0.21 -19.75
CA ARG A 33 2.75 -0.34 -20.83
C ARG A 33 2.33 -1.80 -21.00
N ASP A 34 1.19 -2.14 -20.41
CA ASP A 34 0.60 -3.47 -20.45
C ASP A 34 -0.86 -3.40 -20.89
N GLU A 35 -1.20 -4.11 -21.95
CA GLU A 35 -2.54 -4.07 -22.55
C GLU A 35 -3.63 -4.54 -21.58
N GLN A 36 -3.34 -5.58 -20.78
CA GLN A 36 -4.29 -6.08 -19.78
C GLN A 36 -4.55 -5.04 -18.69
N LEU A 37 -3.50 -4.33 -18.24
CA LEU A 37 -3.67 -3.25 -17.27
C LEU A 37 -4.43 -2.07 -17.88
N ILE A 38 -4.15 -1.71 -19.13
CA ILE A 38 -4.88 -0.63 -19.81
C ILE A 38 -6.36 -0.95 -19.91
N GLU A 39 -6.72 -2.19 -20.25
CA GLU A 39 -8.12 -2.63 -20.27
C GLU A 39 -8.75 -2.55 -18.89
N CYS A 40 -8.06 -3.00 -17.83
CA CYS A 40 -8.55 -2.90 -16.45
C CYS A 40 -8.74 -1.44 -16.02
N VAL A 41 -7.82 -0.54 -16.41
CA VAL A 41 -7.94 0.88 -16.08
C VAL A 41 -9.17 1.48 -16.76
N LYS A 42 -9.44 1.12 -18.01
CA LYS A 42 -10.60 1.60 -18.78
C LYS A 42 -11.95 1.19 -18.19
N THR A 43 -12.03 0.10 -17.42
CA THR A 43 -13.28 -0.31 -16.76
C THR A 43 -13.59 0.57 -15.53
N LEU A 44 -12.63 1.36 -15.05
CA LEU A 44 -12.81 2.19 -13.88
C LEU A 44 -13.70 3.42 -14.19
N PRO A 45 -14.65 3.75 -13.31
CA PRO A 45 -15.51 4.90 -13.49
C PRO A 45 -14.72 6.21 -13.35
N GLY A 46 -14.93 7.15 -14.27
CA GLY A 46 -14.33 8.48 -14.19
C GLY A 46 -12.82 8.53 -14.47
N VAL A 47 -12.26 7.49 -15.08
CA VAL A 47 -10.88 7.48 -15.52
C VAL A 47 -10.69 8.31 -16.79
N ALA A 48 -9.57 9.02 -16.87
CA ALA A 48 -9.21 9.80 -18.04
C ALA A 48 -7.73 9.60 -18.40
N TRP A 49 -7.44 9.59 -19.70
CA TRP A 49 -6.07 9.55 -20.20
C TRP A 49 -5.53 10.96 -20.39
N SER A 50 -4.35 11.25 -19.85
CA SER A 50 -3.64 12.51 -20.12
C SER A 50 -2.67 12.31 -21.29
N ARG A 51 -3.05 12.74 -22.49
CA ARG A 51 -2.16 12.65 -23.67
C ARG A 51 -0.83 13.39 -23.48
N SER A 52 -0.86 14.54 -22.79
CA SER A 52 0.32 15.39 -22.58
C SER A 52 1.31 14.80 -21.59
N ARG A 53 0.83 14.08 -20.57
CA ARG A 53 1.68 13.54 -19.49
C ARG A 53 1.82 12.01 -19.52
N LYS A 54 1.17 11.36 -20.49
CA LYS A 54 1.18 9.91 -20.71
C LYS A 54 0.87 9.09 -19.46
N PHE A 55 -0.11 9.55 -18.67
CA PHE A 55 -0.62 8.81 -17.51
C PHE A 55 -2.13 8.79 -17.49
N TRP A 56 -2.68 7.78 -16.83
CA TRP A 56 -4.09 7.71 -16.48
C TRP A 56 -4.33 8.48 -15.19
N TYR A 57 -5.45 9.18 -15.08
CA TYR A 57 -5.82 9.87 -13.86
C TYR A 57 -7.30 9.76 -13.58
N ILE A 58 -7.64 9.86 -12.30
CA ILE A 58 -9.01 9.85 -11.80
C ILE A 58 -9.19 11.11 -10.95
N GLU A 59 -10.32 11.79 -11.14
CA GLU A 59 -10.70 12.91 -10.29
C GLU A 59 -11.00 12.41 -8.86
N PRO A 60 -10.59 13.15 -7.81
CA PRO A 60 -10.71 12.67 -6.44
C PRO A 60 -12.15 12.39 -6.02
N GLY A 61 -13.13 13.14 -6.55
CA GLY A 61 -14.55 12.91 -6.28
C GLY A 61 -15.13 11.64 -6.91
N LYS A 62 -14.38 10.98 -7.81
CA LYS A 62 -14.75 9.72 -8.47
C LYS A 62 -13.74 8.61 -8.17
N PHE A 63 -12.77 8.88 -7.30
CA PHE A 63 -11.73 7.92 -6.95
C PHE A 63 -12.19 7.05 -5.80
N TRP A 64 -12.41 5.76 -6.09
CA TRP A 64 -12.68 4.74 -5.09
C TRP A 64 -11.55 3.73 -5.06
N LEU A 65 -10.72 3.77 -4.02
CA LEU A 65 -9.58 2.87 -3.86
C LEU A 65 -10.04 1.40 -3.90
N ASP A 66 -11.17 1.07 -3.29
CA ASP A 66 -11.76 -0.28 -3.31
C ASP A 66 -12.02 -0.78 -4.73
N LYS A 67 -12.58 0.05 -5.60
CA LYS A 67 -12.89 -0.32 -7.00
C LYS A 67 -11.62 -0.50 -7.83
N VAL A 68 -10.64 0.37 -7.61
CA VAL A 68 -9.33 0.26 -8.24
C VAL A 68 -8.66 -1.03 -7.79
N PHE A 69 -8.63 -1.29 -6.49
CA PHE A 69 -8.05 -2.51 -5.92
C PHE A 69 -8.74 -3.77 -6.42
N GLU A 70 -10.07 -3.79 -6.47
CA GLU A 70 -10.88 -4.90 -6.99
C GLU A 70 -10.57 -5.16 -8.47
N ALA A 71 -10.46 -4.11 -9.29
CA ALA A 71 -10.13 -4.23 -10.72
C ALA A 71 -8.72 -4.81 -10.96
N PHE A 72 -7.76 -4.50 -10.08
CA PHE A 72 -6.38 -4.99 -10.20
C PHE A 72 -6.12 -6.31 -9.45
N ARG A 73 -7.08 -6.78 -8.64
CA ARG A 73 -6.93 -7.98 -7.81
C ARG A 73 -6.61 -9.20 -8.68
N GLY A 74 -5.51 -9.87 -8.37
CA GLY A 74 -5.03 -11.04 -9.12
C GLY A 74 -4.35 -10.73 -10.46
N ARG A 75 -4.27 -9.47 -10.88
CA ARG A 75 -3.65 -9.04 -12.14
C ARG A 75 -2.37 -8.23 -11.94
N ALA A 76 -2.36 -7.33 -10.95
CA ALA A 76 -1.21 -6.50 -10.62
C ALA A 76 -1.16 -6.17 -9.13
N TRP A 77 0.03 -5.80 -8.69
CA TRP A 77 0.24 -5.18 -7.39
C TRP A 77 -0.07 -3.69 -7.47
N LEU A 78 -0.90 -3.21 -6.55
CA LEU A 78 -1.22 -1.79 -6.43
C LEU A 78 -0.32 -1.15 -5.38
N ASP A 79 0.51 -0.21 -5.79
CA ASP A 79 1.40 0.56 -4.93
C ASP A 79 0.79 1.93 -4.64
N TYR A 80 0.23 2.08 -3.44
CA TYR A 80 -0.31 3.34 -2.92
C TYR A 80 0.65 4.01 -1.92
N SER A 81 1.91 3.57 -1.85
CA SER A 81 2.90 4.14 -0.93
C SER A 81 3.09 5.65 -1.17
N SER A 82 3.00 6.07 -2.43
CA SER A 82 3.10 7.48 -2.83
C SER A 82 1.84 8.31 -2.51
N LEU A 83 0.72 7.67 -2.17
CA LEU A 83 -0.48 8.35 -1.63
C LEU A 83 -0.34 8.68 -0.13
N ARG A 84 0.66 8.12 0.56
CA ARG A 84 0.95 8.41 1.97
C ARG A 84 1.59 9.80 2.12
N ARG A 85 0.84 10.86 1.83
CA ARG A 85 1.20 12.21 2.27
C ARG A 85 0.90 12.32 3.76
N ALA A 86 1.97 12.33 4.55
CA ALA A 86 2.04 12.88 5.91
C ALA A 86 0.75 12.76 6.75
N LYS A 87 0.31 11.53 7.03
CA LYS A 87 -0.18 11.33 8.41
C LYS A 87 1.10 11.46 9.24
N GLY A 88 1.16 12.51 10.05
CA GLY A 88 2.40 13.10 10.54
C GLY A 88 3.46 12.10 10.98
N GLU A 89 4.71 12.55 10.87
CA GLU A 89 5.70 12.32 11.91
C GLU A 89 5.16 12.81 13.28
N ASP A 90 4.11 12.15 13.76
CA ASP A 90 3.62 12.20 15.14
C ASP A 90 3.51 10.78 15.73
N ASP A 91 3.64 9.73 14.90
CA ASP A 91 3.82 8.34 15.37
C ASP A 91 5.30 7.90 15.40
N ALA A 92 6.23 8.85 15.26
CA ALA A 92 7.64 8.64 15.62
C ALA A 92 7.95 9.07 17.07
N LEU A 93 6.93 9.26 17.91
CA LEU A 93 7.03 9.18 19.36
C LEU A 93 6.35 7.89 19.85
N SER A 94 6.88 6.71 19.48
CA SER A 94 6.64 5.47 20.25
C SER A 94 7.67 4.36 19.94
N HIS A 95 8.95 4.70 20.05
CA HIS A 95 9.93 3.82 20.72
C HIS A 95 10.92 4.63 21.60
N ASP A 96 10.63 5.90 21.86
CA ASP A 96 11.21 6.65 22.99
C ASP A 96 10.28 6.59 24.21
N ARG A 97 9.63 5.45 24.40
CA ARG A 97 9.62 4.86 25.73
C ARG A 97 10.54 3.66 25.64
N ARG A 98 11.83 3.90 25.85
CA ARG A 98 12.45 3.19 26.97
C ARG A 98 11.55 3.47 28.17
N THR A 99 10.51 2.67 28.36
CA THR A 99 10.19 2.29 29.72
C THR A 99 11.52 1.70 30.19
N PRO A 100 12.23 2.30 31.15
CA PRO A 100 13.20 1.49 31.87
C PRO A 100 12.40 0.27 32.28
N LEU A 101 12.88 -0.92 31.90
CA LEU A 101 12.32 -2.18 32.38
C LEU A 101 11.95 -1.94 33.84
N PRO A 102 10.69 -2.10 34.27
CA PRO A 102 10.39 -1.93 35.69
C PRO A 102 11.40 -2.80 36.41
N GLU A 103 12.31 -2.17 37.16
CA GLU A 103 13.30 -2.91 37.91
C GLU A 103 12.50 -3.88 38.74
N MET A 104 12.75 -5.18 38.55
CA MET A 104 12.03 -6.19 39.30
C MET A 104 12.12 -5.78 40.77
N PRO A 105 11.00 -5.51 41.45
CA PRO A 105 11.08 -5.22 42.87
C PRO A 105 11.77 -6.41 43.52
N ALA A 106 12.74 -6.17 44.39
CA ALA A 106 13.55 -7.22 45.02
C ALA A 106 12.71 -8.32 45.73
N GLY A 107 11.40 -8.09 45.92
CA GLY A 107 10.42 -9.07 46.39
C GLY A 107 9.95 -10.11 45.37
N SER A 108 10.24 -9.98 44.06
CA SER A 108 9.85 -10.99 43.06
C SER A 108 10.57 -12.33 43.25
N ALA A 109 11.71 -12.34 43.93
CA ALA A 109 12.40 -13.57 44.33
C ALA A 109 11.65 -14.36 45.42
N ALA A 110 10.70 -13.73 46.13
CA ALA A 110 9.91 -14.42 47.15
C ALA A 110 8.86 -15.37 46.56
N HIS A 111 8.44 -15.18 45.30
CA HIS A 111 7.42 -16.04 44.67
C HIS A 111 7.98 -17.40 44.21
N LEU A 112 9.31 -17.55 44.10
CA LEU A 112 9.91 -18.84 43.71
C LEU A 112 9.89 -19.88 44.84
N ARG A 113 9.49 -19.52 46.07
CA ARG A 113 9.43 -20.48 47.19
C ARG A 113 8.17 -21.36 47.21
N ASN A 114 7.19 -21.09 46.36
CA ASN A 114 5.93 -21.84 46.34
C ASN A 114 5.92 -23.03 45.36
N PHE A 115 7.03 -23.31 44.68
CA PHE A 115 7.11 -24.35 43.65
C PHE A 115 7.71 -25.68 44.14
N ASP A 116 8.16 -25.77 45.40
CA ASP A 116 8.73 -27.00 46.00
C ASP A 116 7.68 -27.84 46.75
N SER A 117 6.39 -27.57 46.53
CA SER A 117 5.30 -28.23 47.27
C SER A 117 4.25 -28.86 46.35
N TRP A 118 4.70 -29.62 45.35
CA TRP A 118 3.91 -30.60 44.61
C TRP A 118 4.51 -31.99 44.79
#